data_AF-A0A6V4A132-F1
#
_entry.id   AF-A0A6V4A132-F1
#
_cell.length_a   1.000
_cell.length_b   1.000
_cell.length_c   1.000
_cell.angle_alpha   90.00
_cell.angle_beta   90.00
_cell.angle_gamma   90.00
#
_symmetry.space_group_name_H-M   'P 1'
#
loop_
_entity.id
_entity.type
_entity.pdbx_description
1 polymer ?
#
loop_
_entity_poly.entity_id
_entity_poly.type
_entity_poly.pdbx_seq_one_letter_code
_entity_poly.pdbx_strand_id
1 'polypeptide(L)'
;MAGIFKTFSPKLNPKQIMTMSGDSMKGMPSDCIGYAAEGNAFTRKMQYDPEAFPLTPELKKKGLTEEQWSKILEQIRSSKGLIGLGGGFSKAITQVNADYFDAIGCVAAYAEYHKGQKAIVVLTKDALASGRVTAE
;
A
#
# COMPACT_ATOMS: atom_id res chain seq x y z
N MET A 1 6.48 -22.73 -4.95
CA MET A 1 5.45 -22.32 -3.97
C MET A 1 4.44 -21.45 -4.69
N ALA A 2 3.18 -21.88 -4.81
CA ALA A 2 2.13 -21.03 -5.35
C ALA A 2 1.82 -19.92 -4.33
N GLY A 3 1.96 -18.66 -4.73
CA GLY A 3 1.79 -17.51 -3.85
C GLY A 3 0.39 -17.47 -3.24
N ILE A 4 0.32 -17.42 -1.91
CA ILE A 4 -0.89 -17.40 -1.08
C ILE A 4 -1.82 -16.23 -1.45
N PHE A 5 -1.29 -15.22 -2.14
CA PHE A 5 -1.99 -13.97 -2.40
C PHE A 5 -2.80 -13.96 -3.69
N LYS A 6 -2.70 -14.94 -4.60
CA LYS A 6 -3.41 -14.88 -5.91
C LYS A 6 -4.94 -14.75 -5.84
N THR A 7 -5.56 -15.01 -4.69
CA THR A 7 -7.03 -14.99 -4.50
C THR A 7 -7.50 -14.06 -3.39
N PHE A 8 -6.61 -13.29 -2.76
CA PHE A 8 -6.89 -12.54 -1.54
C PHE A 8 -6.58 -11.06 -1.74
N SER A 9 -7.47 -10.16 -1.30
CA SER A 9 -7.19 -8.72 -1.21
C SER A 9 -6.83 -8.32 0.21
N PRO A 10 -5.53 -8.14 0.54
CA PRO A 10 -5.14 -7.81 1.91
C PRO A 10 -5.63 -6.43 2.31
N LYS A 11 -6.27 -6.36 3.48
CA LYS A 11 -6.74 -5.10 4.07
C LYS A 11 -6.19 -4.93 5.47
N LEU A 12 -5.91 -3.70 5.84
CA LEU A 12 -5.49 -3.33 7.17
C LEU A 12 -6.68 -3.44 8.13
N ASN A 13 -6.47 -3.91 9.37
CA ASN A 13 -7.48 -3.99 10.41
C ASN A 13 -7.01 -3.26 11.69
N PRO A 14 -7.63 -2.13 12.09
CA PRO A 14 -8.67 -1.42 11.37
C PRO A 14 -8.16 -0.84 10.04
N LYS A 15 -9.06 -0.73 9.06
CA LYS A 15 -8.77 -0.20 7.72
C LYS A 15 -8.36 1.27 7.74
N GLN A 16 -8.90 2.02 8.70
CA GLN A 16 -8.69 3.45 8.82
C GLN A 16 -7.41 3.76 9.63
N ILE A 17 -6.52 4.55 9.05
CA ILE A 17 -5.31 5.03 9.73
C ILE A 17 -5.65 6.36 10.41
N MET A 18 -5.53 6.38 11.74
CA MET A 18 -5.98 7.49 12.60
C MET A 18 -4.92 8.57 12.86
N THR A 19 -3.65 8.32 12.54
CA THR A 19 -2.56 9.26 12.80
C THR A 19 -2.56 10.41 11.78
N MET A 20 -2.98 11.59 12.23
CA MET A 20 -2.87 12.88 11.52
C MET A 20 -1.93 13.84 12.28
N SER A 21 -1.14 14.64 11.57
CA SER A 21 -0.63 15.93 12.08
C SER A 21 -0.82 17.04 11.03
N GLY A 22 -1.76 17.97 11.26
CA GLY A 22 -1.98 19.17 10.43
C GLY A 22 -2.74 18.93 9.10
N ASP A 23 -2.58 19.86 8.15
CA ASP A 23 -3.30 19.93 6.85
C ASP A 23 -2.71 19.05 5.72
N SER A 24 -1.70 18.22 6.04
CA SER A 24 -1.09 17.31 5.07
C SER A 24 -0.99 15.91 5.68
N MET A 25 -1.46 14.90 4.94
CA MET A 25 -1.42 13.51 5.35
C MET A 25 0.02 13.06 5.51
N LYS A 26 0.53 13.03 6.73
CA LYS A 26 1.88 12.56 7.03
C LYS A 26 1.84 11.56 8.16
N GLY A 27 2.42 10.41 7.90
CA GLY A 27 2.68 9.39 8.91
C GLY A 27 2.36 8.01 8.38
N MET A 28 3.42 7.28 8.01
CA MET A 28 3.38 5.83 8.00
C MET A 28 2.95 5.38 9.41
N PRO A 29 1.99 4.45 9.55
CA PRO A 29 1.72 3.84 10.85
C PRO A 29 3.03 3.27 11.43
N SER A 30 3.24 3.41 12.74
CA SER A 30 4.51 3.04 13.38
C SER A 30 4.86 1.55 13.27
N ASP A 31 3.85 0.72 13.03
CA ASP A 31 3.95 -0.73 12.81
C ASP A 31 4.18 -1.11 11.34
N CYS A 32 4.14 -0.15 10.42
CA CYS A 32 4.36 -0.35 9.00
C CYS A 32 5.81 -0.02 8.62
N ILE A 33 6.29 -0.66 7.55
CA ILE A 33 7.63 -0.47 6.99
C ILE A 33 7.61 0.24 5.64
N GLY A 34 6.43 0.51 5.08
CA GLY A 34 6.24 1.38 3.92
C GLY A 34 4.81 1.89 3.84
N TYR A 35 4.59 3.02 3.15
CA TYR A 35 3.25 3.49 2.83
C TYR A 35 3.25 4.39 1.59
N ALA A 36 2.10 4.43 0.91
CA ALA A 36 1.78 5.46 -0.05
C ALA A 36 0.27 5.73 -0.06
N ALA A 37 -0.13 6.97 -0.33
CA ALA A 37 -1.52 7.39 -0.29
C ALA A 37 -1.93 8.16 -1.55
N GLU A 38 -3.24 8.37 -1.70
CA GLU A 38 -3.80 9.20 -2.77
C GLU A 38 -3.27 10.64 -2.79
N GLY A 39 -2.68 11.14 -1.71
CA GLY A 39 -2.20 12.52 -1.66
C GLY A 39 -3.34 13.55 -1.83
N ASN A 40 -3.00 14.78 -2.21
CA ASN A 40 -4.02 15.79 -2.47
C ASN A 40 -4.77 15.48 -3.78
N ALA A 41 -6.09 15.31 -3.68
CA ALA A 41 -6.97 15.02 -4.82
C ALA A 41 -6.89 16.08 -5.92
N PHE A 42 -6.58 17.33 -5.57
CA PHE A 42 -6.56 18.47 -6.51
C PHE A 42 -5.33 18.49 -7.43
N THR A 43 -4.20 17.93 -7.03
CA THR A 43 -2.95 18.15 -7.78
C THR A 43 -2.53 17.01 -8.69
N ARG A 44 -3.08 15.78 -8.55
CA ARG A 44 -2.70 14.52 -9.25
C ARG A 44 -1.21 14.12 -9.24
N LYS A 45 -0.30 15.08 -9.15
CA LYS A 45 1.17 15.00 -9.04
C LYS A 45 1.64 14.49 -7.67
N MET A 46 0.73 14.24 -6.73
CA MET A 46 1.06 13.73 -5.40
C MET A 46 0.43 12.37 -5.10
N GLN A 47 -0.31 11.77 -6.05
CA GLN A 47 -0.96 10.48 -5.79
C GLN A 47 0.02 9.36 -6.10
N TYR A 48 0.41 8.59 -5.08
CA TYR A 48 1.36 7.48 -5.24
C TYR A 48 2.61 7.91 -6.02
N ASP A 49 3.13 9.10 -5.72
CA ASP A 49 4.32 9.62 -6.38
C ASP A 49 5.57 9.16 -5.60
N PRO A 50 6.57 8.53 -6.23
CA PRO A 50 7.81 8.13 -5.55
C PRO A 50 8.56 9.29 -4.88
N GLU A 51 8.43 10.51 -5.38
CA GLU A 51 9.03 11.69 -4.73
C GLU A 51 8.31 12.04 -3.43
N ALA A 52 6.99 11.86 -3.39
CA ALA A 52 6.16 12.10 -2.20
C ALA A 52 6.20 10.93 -1.20
N PHE A 53 6.37 9.71 -1.71
CA PHE A 53 6.41 8.46 -0.96
C PHE A 53 7.66 7.67 -1.37
N PRO A 54 8.86 8.09 -0.92
CA PRO A 54 10.09 7.42 -1.29
C PRO A 54 10.17 6.02 -0.70
N LEU A 55 11.00 5.17 -1.31
CA LEU A 55 11.30 3.85 -0.76
C LEU A 55 11.91 4.01 0.63
N THR A 56 11.36 3.27 1.60
CA THR A 56 11.88 3.30 2.97
C THR A 56 13.19 2.50 3.08
N PRO A 57 14.10 2.88 4.00
CA PRO A 57 15.29 2.10 4.29
C PRO A 57 14.99 0.63 4.66
N GLU A 58 13.88 0.38 5.33
CA GLU A 58 13.42 -0.95 5.76
C GLU A 58 13.06 -1.84 4.55
N LEU A 59 12.29 -1.31 3.58
CA LEU A 59 11.97 -2.04 2.35
C LEU A 59 13.19 -2.24 1.47
N LYS A 60 14.09 -1.25 1.43
CA LYS A 60 15.36 -1.37 0.73
C LYS A 60 16.24 -2.49 1.30
N LYS A 61 16.33 -2.58 2.64
CA LYS A 61 17.03 -3.69 3.33
C LYS A 61 16.40 -5.06 3.07
N LYS A 62 15.08 -5.11 2.82
CA LYS A 62 14.36 -6.32 2.43
C LYS A 62 14.60 -6.73 0.97
N GLY A 63 15.26 -5.89 0.18
CA GLY A 63 15.67 -6.20 -1.20
C GLY A 63 14.81 -5.53 -2.28
N LEU A 64 13.92 -4.61 -1.91
CA LEU A 64 13.16 -3.82 -2.89
C LEU A 64 14.04 -2.69 -3.45
N THR A 65 14.01 -2.46 -4.77
CA THR A 65 14.73 -1.33 -5.40
C THR A 65 13.83 -0.12 -5.63
N GLU A 66 14.44 1.04 -5.85
CA GLU A 66 13.72 2.29 -6.16
C GLU A 66 12.88 2.13 -7.44
N GLU A 67 13.41 1.45 -8.46
CA GLU A 67 12.72 1.20 -9.72
C GLU A 67 11.52 0.28 -9.52
N GLN A 68 11.65 -0.75 -8.68
CA GLN A 68 10.54 -1.64 -8.34
C GLN A 68 9.46 -0.89 -7.55
N TRP A 69 9.86 -0.07 -6.59
CA TRP A 69 8.94 0.76 -5.81
C TRP A 69 8.19 1.75 -6.70
N SER A 70 8.87 2.43 -7.61
CA SER A 70 8.23 3.32 -8.59
C SER A 70 7.19 2.60 -9.44
N LYS A 71 7.52 1.39 -9.94
CA LYS A 71 6.57 0.57 -10.71
C LYS A 71 5.35 0.13 -9.90
N ILE A 72 5.55 -0.25 -8.64
CA ILE A 72 4.46 -0.60 -7.72
C ILE A 72 3.51 0.60 -7.57
N LEU A 73 4.05 1.78 -7.29
CA LEU A 73 3.25 2.99 -7.10
C LEU A 73 2.49 3.39 -8.38
N GLU A 74 3.12 3.27 -9.54
CA GLU A 74 2.49 3.50 -10.84
C GLU A 74 1.34 2.51 -11.12
N GLN A 75 1.54 1.22 -10.82
CA GLN A 75 0.50 0.19 -10.97
C GLN A 75 -0.69 0.44 -10.03
N ILE A 76 -0.42 0.85 -8.79
CA ILE A 76 -1.46 1.23 -7.82
C ILE A 76 -2.22 2.47 -8.30
N ARG A 77 -1.51 3.49 -8.78
CA ARG A 77 -2.09 4.73 -9.31
C ARG A 77 -2.99 4.48 -10.52
N SER A 78 -2.52 3.71 -11.49
CA SER A 78 -3.28 3.38 -12.72
C SER A 78 -4.52 2.54 -12.41
N SER A 79 -4.44 1.64 -11.42
CA SER A 79 -5.53 0.72 -11.07
C SER A 79 -6.62 1.34 -10.20
N LYS A 80 -6.43 2.55 -9.69
CA LYS A 80 -7.48 3.31 -8.99
C LYS A 80 -8.67 3.65 -9.92
N GLY A 81 -8.42 3.73 -11.23
CA GLY A 81 -9.43 4.01 -12.25
C GLY A 81 -10.01 5.43 -12.21
N LEU A 82 -10.67 5.83 -13.31
CA LEU A 82 -11.63 6.94 -13.27
C LEU A 82 -12.86 6.50 -12.46
N ILE A 83 -13.43 7.45 -11.72
CA ILE A 83 -14.56 7.32 -10.79
C ILE A 83 -15.60 6.29 -11.29
N GLY A 84 -15.81 5.17 -10.57
CA GLY A 84 -16.98 4.28 -10.79
C GLY A 84 -16.77 2.76 -10.80
N LEU A 85 -15.53 2.24 -10.92
CA LEU A 85 -15.27 0.79 -10.94
C LEU A 85 -14.45 0.34 -9.70
N GLY A 86 -15.13 0.14 -8.57
CA GLY A 86 -14.55 0.01 -7.22
C GLY A 86 -13.65 -1.18 -6.89
N GLY A 87 -13.16 -1.96 -7.87
CA GLY A 87 -12.38 -3.18 -7.63
C GLY A 87 -10.91 -3.17 -8.08
N GLY A 88 -10.49 -2.20 -8.89
CA GLY A 88 -9.14 -2.20 -9.49
C GLY A 88 -8.02 -2.05 -8.47
N PHE A 89 -8.21 -1.19 -7.46
CA PHE A 89 -7.20 -0.90 -6.45
C PHE A 89 -6.82 -2.13 -5.61
N SER A 90 -7.82 -2.86 -5.12
CA SER A 90 -7.65 -4.09 -4.37
C SER A 90 -6.94 -5.17 -5.17
N LYS A 91 -7.31 -5.33 -6.45
CA LYS A 91 -6.65 -6.27 -7.37
C LYS A 91 -5.19 -5.90 -7.62
N ALA A 92 -4.89 -4.61 -7.74
CA ALA A 92 -3.53 -4.14 -7.90
C ALA A 92 -2.66 -4.45 -6.67
N ILE A 93 -3.20 -4.24 -5.46
CA ILE A 93 -2.52 -4.64 -4.21
C ILE A 93 -2.25 -6.14 -4.20
N THR A 94 -3.23 -6.96 -4.58
CA THR A 94 -3.06 -8.41 -4.69
C THR A 94 -1.94 -8.78 -5.67
N GLN A 95 -1.91 -8.13 -6.83
CA GLN A 95 -0.92 -8.40 -7.86
C GLN A 95 0.49 -7.99 -7.43
N VAL A 96 0.68 -6.78 -6.89
CA VAL A 96 2.01 -6.32 -6.43
C VAL A 96 2.52 -7.12 -5.23
N ASN A 97 1.61 -7.69 -4.42
CA ASN A 97 2.00 -8.65 -3.40
C ASN A 97 2.64 -9.89 -3.99
N ALA A 98 1.99 -10.51 -4.97
CA ALA A 98 2.52 -11.70 -5.64
C ALA A 98 3.82 -11.40 -6.41
N ASP A 99 3.91 -10.24 -7.05
CA ASP A 99 5.03 -9.88 -7.92
C ASP A 99 6.28 -9.41 -7.15
N TYR A 100 6.10 -8.74 -6.00
CA TYR A 100 7.20 -8.08 -5.28
C TYR A 100 7.26 -8.44 -3.79
N PHE A 101 6.19 -8.19 -3.03
CA PHE A 101 6.26 -8.25 -1.56
C PHE A 101 6.38 -9.68 -1.02
N ASP A 102 5.83 -10.67 -1.73
CA ASP A 102 5.84 -12.06 -1.32
C ASP A 102 7.25 -12.62 -1.15
N ALA A 103 8.10 -12.32 -2.14
CA ALA A 103 9.48 -12.79 -2.23
C ALA A 103 10.36 -12.20 -1.13
N ILE A 104 10.04 -10.99 -0.66
CA ILE A 104 10.79 -10.28 0.38
C ILE A 104 10.16 -10.44 1.78
N GLY A 105 9.21 -11.36 1.95
CA GLY A 105 8.58 -11.65 3.25
C GLY A 105 7.72 -10.50 3.79
N CYS A 106 7.18 -9.67 2.90
CA CYS A 106 6.32 -8.54 3.23
C CYS A 106 4.90 -8.78 2.71
N VAL A 107 3.97 -7.95 3.16
CA VAL A 107 2.60 -7.88 2.66
C VAL A 107 2.18 -6.42 2.57
N ALA A 108 1.74 -6.00 1.40
CA ALA A 108 1.04 -4.78 1.18
C ALA A 108 -0.45 -4.96 1.45
N ALA A 109 -1.07 -4.02 2.16
CA ALA A 109 -2.47 -4.05 2.51
C ALA A 109 -3.17 -2.75 2.14
N TYR A 110 -4.44 -2.87 1.76
CA TYR A 110 -5.32 -1.75 1.55
C TYR A 110 -5.63 -1.08 2.88
N ALA A 111 -5.40 0.22 2.93
CA ALA A 111 -5.78 1.08 4.03
C ALA A 111 -6.52 2.31 3.51
N GLU A 112 -7.19 3.01 4.42
CA GLU A 112 -7.84 4.28 4.14
C GLU A 112 -7.33 5.35 5.11
N TYR A 113 -6.96 6.50 4.56
CA TYR A 113 -6.75 7.72 5.35
C TYR A 113 -8.01 8.58 5.29
N HIS A 114 -8.29 9.28 6.39
CA HIS A 114 -9.37 10.25 6.50
C HIS A 114 -10.70 9.77 5.85
N LYS A 115 -11.42 10.64 5.11
CA LYS A 115 -12.71 10.39 4.42
C LYS A 115 -12.62 9.37 3.26
N GLY A 116 -12.02 8.20 3.49
CA GLY A 116 -11.96 7.10 2.52
C GLY A 116 -10.91 7.25 1.43
N GLN A 117 -9.85 8.05 1.66
CA GLN A 117 -8.76 8.16 0.70
C GLN A 117 -7.95 6.88 0.69
N LYS A 118 -7.79 6.27 -0.48
CA LYS A 118 -7.10 4.98 -0.60
C LYS A 118 -5.62 5.13 -0.26
N ALA A 119 -5.10 4.08 0.35
CA ALA A 119 -3.69 3.93 0.61
C ALA A 119 -3.27 2.48 0.55
N ILE A 120 -1.97 2.33 0.36
CA ILE A 120 -1.25 1.08 0.50
C ILE A 120 -0.29 1.25 1.67
N VAL A 121 -0.32 0.30 2.60
CA VAL A 121 0.68 0.17 3.67
C VAL A 121 1.40 -1.15 3.49
N VAL A 122 2.67 -1.20 3.86
CA VAL A 122 3.49 -2.41 3.77
C VAL A 122 3.92 -2.82 5.16
N LEU A 123 3.70 -4.09 5.49
CA LEU A 123 4.05 -4.71 6.77
C LEU A 123 4.87 -5.99 6.50
N THR A 124 5.46 -6.57 7.55
CA THR A 124 5.99 -7.93 7.48
C THR A 124 4.84 -8.95 7.45
N LYS A 125 5.09 -10.17 6.95
CA LYS A 125 4.08 -11.24 6.91
C LYS A 125 3.53 -11.64 8.27
N ASP A 126 4.21 -11.32 9.37
CA ASP A 126 3.71 -11.51 10.75
C ASP A 126 2.41 -10.74 11.02
N ALA A 127 2.13 -9.69 10.25
CA ALA A 127 0.88 -8.94 10.31
C ALA A 127 -0.35 -9.79 9.97
N LEU A 128 -0.19 -10.89 9.22
CA LEU A 128 -1.28 -11.82 8.91
C LEU A 128 -1.62 -12.68 10.14
N ALA A 129 -0.60 -13.18 10.84
CA ALA A 129 -0.78 -14.02 12.02
C ALA A 129 -1.38 -13.25 13.20
N SER A 130 -1.03 -11.97 13.33
CA SER A 130 -1.56 -11.08 14.37
C SER A 130 -2.97 -10.54 14.08
N GLY A 131 -3.53 -10.82 12.89
CA GLY A 131 -4.83 -10.29 12.47
C GLY A 131 -4.82 -8.80 12.13
N ARG A 132 -3.63 -8.17 12.06
CA ARG A 132 -3.44 -6.79 11.64
C ARG A 132 -3.72 -6.58 10.15
N VAL A 133 -3.50 -7.62 9.35
CA VAL A 133 -3.91 -7.70 7.94
C VAL A 133 -4.90 -8.85 7.79
N THR A 134 -6.08 -8.57 7.22
CA THR A 134 -7.18 -9.53 7.11
C THR A 134 -7.50 -9.92 5.67
N ALA A 135 -7.77 -11.22 5.53
CA ALA A 135 -8.57 -11.98 4.56
C ALA A 135 -9.86 -11.35 3.96
N GLU A 136 -9.92 -10.78 2.75
CA GLU A 136 -11.19 -10.50 2.03
C GLU A 136 -11.13 -10.88 0.56
#